data_AF-A0A8E2FAL3-F1
#
_entry.id   AF-A0A8E2FAL3-F1
#
_cell.length_a   1.000
_cell.length_b   1.000
_cell.length_c   1.000
_cell.angle_alpha   90.00
_cell.angle_beta   90.00
_cell.angle_gamma   90.00
#
_symmetry.space_group_name_H-M   'P 1'
#
loop_
_entity.id
_entity.type
_entity.pdbx_description
1 polymer ?
#
loop_
_entity_poly.entity_id
_entity_poly.type
_entity_poly.pdbx_seq_one_letter_code
_entity_poly.pdbx_strand_id
1 'polypeptide(L)'
;MYAQRQLPYAPTPYIPRSALSATISLDEEVKLSTTVAERDLYDSLAEIYSIIITLDALEKAYLKDSIPESEYTETCSRLLKQYKSNLADETVAKAFGDLDTFKREWDMECPRATERLRVGLPATVEHPSHKPATQGSDADATLVVAATENFITLLDAIKIGLVEKDTLHPLLVDIIQAVNKVTDTDFDNKGKIVQWLITLNAMRAAERLPDDQARELQFDMEQAYHGFKATLKRE
;
A
#
# COMPACT_ATOMS: atom_id res chain seq x y z
N MET A 1 -90.89 -18.32 9.31
CA MET A 1 -89.96 -17.64 10.24
C MET A 1 -88.72 -18.50 10.40
N TYR A 2 -87.60 -18.10 9.80
CA TYR A 2 -86.27 -18.58 10.21
C TYR A 2 -85.33 -17.37 10.16
N ALA A 3 -84.86 -16.95 11.33
CA ALA A 3 -83.92 -15.83 11.45
C ALA A 3 -82.51 -16.34 11.11
N GLN A 4 -81.92 -15.79 10.06
CA GLN A 4 -80.57 -16.08 9.63
C GLN A 4 -79.60 -15.37 10.59
N ARG A 5 -78.97 -16.14 11.48
CA ARG A 5 -78.07 -15.62 12.52
C ARG A 5 -76.76 -15.17 11.85
N GLN A 6 -76.52 -13.86 11.76
CA GLN A 6 -75.25 -13.31 11.30
C GLN A 6 -74.13 -13.71 12.28
N LEU A 7 -73.10 -14.36 11.78
CA LEU A 7 -71.89 -14.67 12.55
C LEU A 7 -71.10 -13.36 12.79
N PRO A 8 -70.62 -13.10 14.02
CA PRO A 8 -69.81 -11.93 14.30
C PRO A 8 -68.46 -12.06 13.58
N TYR A 9 -68.23 -11.21 12.58
CA TYR A 9 -66.92 -11.05 11.94
C TYR A 9 -66.01 -10.31 12.94
N ALA A 10 -64.93 -10.96 13.39
CA ALA A 10 -63.91 -10.30 14.18
C ALA A 10 -63.15 -9.32 13.27
N PRO A 11 -63.03 -8.03 13.64
CA PRO A 11 -62.19 -7.10 12.90
C PRO A 11 -60.74 -7.60 13.00
N THR A 12 -60.12 -7.91 11.86
CA THR A 12 -58.68 -8.17 11.82
C THR A 12 -57.97 -6.93 12.39
N PRO A 13 -57.03 -7.08 13.34
CA PRO A 13 -56.25 -5.95 13.81
C PRO A 13 -55.58 -5.30 12.61
N TYR A 14 -55.89 -4.03 12.35
CA TYR A 14 -55.15 -3.24 11.37
C TYR A 14 -53.77 -3.01 11.97
N ILE A 15 -52.82 -3.90 11.65
CA ILE A 15 -51.41 -3.70 11.97
C ILE A 15 -50.94 -2.57 11.04
N PRO A 16 -50.61 -1.38 11.56
CA PRO A 16 -50.05 -0.34 10.72
C PRO A 16 -48.78 -0.92 10.09
N ARG A 17 -48.71 -0.94 8.75
CA ARG A 17 -47.45 -1.25 8.07
C ARG A 17 -46.45 -0.21 8.51
N SER A 18 -45.53 -0.60 9.40
CA SER A 18 -44.41 0.23 9.80
C SER A 18 -43.70 0.71 8.54
N ALA A 19 -43.42 2.02 8.44
CA ALA A 19 -42.59 2.58 7.37
C ALA A 19 -41.14 2.04 7.41
N LEU A 20 -40.81 1.24 8.43
CA LEU A 20 -39.56 0.50 8.62
C LEU A 20 -39.76 -1.01 8.33
N SER A 21 -40.55 -1.37 7.32
CA SER A 21 -40.54 -2.75 6.81
C SER A 21 -39.20 -3.01 6.13
N ALA A 22 -38.47 -4.01 6.61
CA ALA A 22 -37.27 -4.49 5.93
C ALA A 22 -37.62 -4.84 4.47
N THR A 23 -36.90 -4.28 3.52
CA THR A 23 -36.98 -4.60 2.08
C THR A 23 -36.40 -5.99 1.75
N ILE A 24 -35.87 -6.66 2.76
CA ILE A 24 -35.20 -7.96 2.68
C ILE A 24 -36.13 -9.00 3.30
N SER A 25 -36.37 -10.11 2.59
CA SER A 25 -37.15 -11.24 3.10
C SER A 25 -36.42 -11.85 4.30
N LEU A 26 -37.06 -11.86 5.46
CA LEU A 26 -36.50 -12.47 6.68
C LEU A 26 -36.59 -14.01 6.67
N ASP A 27 -37.38 -14.55 5.75
CA ASP A 27 -37.61 -16.00 5.60
C ASP A 27 -36.61 -16.66 4.64
N GLU A 28 -35.70 -15.88 4.04
CA GLU A 28 -34.70 -16.37 3.08
C GLU A 28 -33.27 -16.01 3.54
N GLU A 29 -32.33 -16.95 3.42
CA GLU A 29 -30.92 -16.70 3.68
C GLU A 29 -30.33 -15.81 2.60
N VAL A 30 -29.73 -14.69 3.02
CA VAL A 30 -29.05 -13.77 2.11
C VAL A 30 -27.75 -14.42 1.61
N LYS A 31 -27.58 -14.45 0.29
CA LYS A 31 -26.36 -14.94 -0.35
C LYS A 31 -25.44 -13.78 -0.68
N LEU A 32 -24.14 -13.97 -0.46
CA LEU A 32 -23.12 -12.97 -0.77
C LEU A 32 -22.97 -12.72 -2.28
N SER A 33 -23.11 -13.77 -3.09
CA SER A 33 -23.03 -13.68 -4.54
C SER A 33 -24.09 -14.57 -5.20
N THR A 34 -24.53 -14.13 -6.39
CA THR A 34 -25.50 -14.87 -7.22
C THR A 34 -24.86 -15.41 -8.49
N THR A 35 -23.78 -14.77 -8.95
CA THR A 35 -23.04 -15.17 -10.14
C THR A 35 -21.63 -15.66 -9.80
N VAL A 36 -21.06 -16.47 -10.70
CA VAL A 36 -19.66 -16.92 -10.58
C VAL A 36 -18.69 -15.74 -10.59
N ALA A 37 -18.93 -14.74 -11.45
CA ALA A 37 -18.10 -13.54 -11.54
C ALA A 37 -18.14 -12.70 -10.25
N GLU A 38 -19.31 -12.54 -9.62
CA GLU A 38 -19.42 -11.87 -8.32
C GLU A 38 -18.67 -12.63 -7.23
N ARG A 39 -18.78 -13.96 -7.21
CA ARG A 39 -18.05 -14.78 -6.23
C ARG A 39 -16.55 -14.60 -6.38
N ASP A 40 -16.03 -14.71 -7.61
CA ASP A 40 -14.60 -14.59 -7.86
C ASP A 40 -14.10 -13.16 -7.51
N LEU A 41 -14.91 -12.12 -7.75
CA LEU A 41 -14.63 -10.75 -7.29
C LEU A 41 -14.54 -10.65 -5.76
N TYR A 42 -15.51 -11.22 -5.04
CA TYR A 42 -15.48 -11.22 -3.57
C TYR A 42 -14.32 -12.04 -3.01
N ASP A 43 -13.92 -13.13 -3.67
CA ASP A 43 -12.73 -13.91 -3.29
C ASP A 43 -11.47 -13.06 -3.41
N SER A 44 -11.29 -12.29 -4.51
CA SER A 44 -10.18 -11.35 -4.65
C SER A 44 -10.20 -10.21 -3.63
N LEU A 45 -11.38 -9.65 -3.34
CA LEU A 45 -11.52 -8.63 -2.29
C LEU A 45 -11.23 -9.18 -0.89
N ALA A 46 -11.62 -10.42 -0.62
CA ALA A 46 -11.30 -11.13 0.62
C ALA A 46 -9.80 -11.40 0.76
N GLU A 47 -9.11 -11.70 -0.34
CA GLU A 47 -7.65 -11.83 -0.36
C GLU A 47 -6.96 -10.51 0.00
N ILE A 48 -7.41 -9.39 -0.60
CA ILE A 48 -6.90 -8.05 -0.25
C ILE A 48 -7.14 -7.73 1.23
N TYR A 49 -8.34 -8.00 1.74
CA TYR A 49 -8.68 -7.82 3.16
C TYR A 49 -7.76 -8.63 4.07
N SER A 50 -7.53 -9.91 3.73
CA SER A 50 -6.61 -10.80 4.43
C SER A 50 -5.17 -10.27 4.43
N ILE A 51 -4.68 -9.77 3.29
CA ILE A 51 -3.33 -9.19 3.19
C ILE A 51 -3.20 -7.96 4.10
N ILE A 52 -4.19 -7.06 4.14
CA ILE A 52 -4.12 -5.85 4.96
C ILE A 52 -4.05 -6.21 6.46
N ILE A 53 -4.88 -7.13 6.93
CA ILE A 53 -4.89 -7.56 8.34
C ILE A 53 -3.60 -8.29 8.72
N THR A 54 -3.14 -9.20 7.86
CA THR A 54 -1.91 -9.94 8.11
C THR A 54 -0.70 -9.03 8.12
N LEU A 55 -0.67 -8.01 7.26
CA LEU A 55 0.38 -6.99 7.26
C LEU A 55 0.38 -6.17 8.56
N ASP A 56 -0.78 -5.78 9.09
CA ASP A 56 -0.85 -5.04 10.37
C ASP A 56 -0.37 -5.90 11.55
N ALA A 57 -0.75 -7.18 11.55
CA ALA A 57 -0.28 -8.15 12.53
C ALA A 57 1.23 -8.39 12.43
N LEU A 58 1.77 -8.45 11.21
CA LEU A 58 3.22 -8.58 10.95
C LEU A 58 3.99 -7.38 11.49
N GLU A 59 3.54 -6.16 11.20
CA GLU A 59 4.12 -4.92 11.74
C GLU A 59 4.10 -4.90 13.27
N LYS A 60 2.96 -5.29 13.86
CA LYS A 60 2.81 -5.38 15.31
C LYS A 60 3.72 -6.43 15.94
N ALA A 61 3.96 -7.56 15.27
CA ALA A 61 4.85 -8.61 15.73
C ALA A 61 6.32 -8.16 15.67
N TYR A 62 6.70 -7.46 14.59
CA TYR A 62 8.04 -6.89 14.45
C TYR A 62 8.33 -5.85 15.53
N LEU A 63 7.41 -4.92 15.78
CA LEU A 63 7.54 -3.91 16.85
C LEU A 63 7.59 -4.49 18.26
N LYS A 64 7.19 -5.75 18.44
CA LYS A 64 7.27 -6.49 19.71
C LYS A 64 8.49 -7.41 19.77
N ASP A 65 9.43 -7.28 18.84
CA ASP A 65 10.59 -8.16 18.70
C ASP A 65 10.24 -9.66 18.64
N SER A 66 9.04 -9.99 18.16
CA SER A 66 8.54 -11.38 18.11
C SER A 66 9.01 -12.12 16.86
N ILE A 67 9.50 -11.40 15.84
CA ILE A 67 10.01 -11.94 14.59
C ILE A 67 11.35 -11.28 14.24
N PRO A 68 12.31 -12.03 13.68
CA PRO A 68 13.58 -11.47 13.26
C PRO A 68 13.42 -10.58 12.02
N GLU A 69 14.30 -9.59 11.91
CA GLU A 69 14.29 -8.57 10.84
C GLU A 69 14.31 -9.16 9.42
N SER A 70 15.08 -10.23 9.20
CA SER A 70 15.19 -10.89 7.90
C SER A 70 13.85 -11.49 7.45
N GLU A 71 13.14 -12.15 8.37
CA GLU A 71 11.86 -12.82 8.11
C GLU A 71 10.73 -11.80 7.93
N TYR A 72 10.75 -10.72 8.72
CA TYR A 72 9.86 -9.58 8.56
C TYR A 72 10.02 -8.97 7.15
N THR A 73 11.25 -8.66 6.75
CA THR A 73 11.52 -7.97 5.47
C THR A 73 11.07 -8.81 4.28
N GLU A 74 11.36 -10.12 4.29
CA GLU A 74 10.95 -11.02 3.22
C GLU A 74 9.42 -11.16 3.16
N THR A 75 8.78 -11.38 4.30
CA THR A 75 7.32 -11.58 4.39
C THR A 75 6.56 -10.32 4.02
N CYS A 76 6.99 -9.15 4.51
CA CYS A 76 6.42 -7.85 4.16
C CYS A 76 6.55 -7.59 2.64
N SER A 77 7.73 -7.83 2.06
CA SER A 77 7.94 -7.65 0.62
C SER A 77 7.03 -8.57 -0.21
N ARG A 78 6.78 -9.79 0.26
CA ARG A 78 5.90 -10.77 -0.39
C ARG A 78 4.43 -10.31 -0.33
N LEU A 79 3.96 -9.88 0.83
CA LEU A 79 2.60 -9.38 1.03
C LEU A 79 2.34 -8.13 0.18
N LEU A 80 3.29 -7.20 0.11
CA LEU A 80 3.18 -6.01 -0.73
C LEU A 80 3.10 -6.35 -2.23
N LYS A 81 3.85 -7.36 -2.69
CA LYS A 81 3.76 -7.85 -4.07
C LYS A 81 2.40 -8.49 -4.36
N GLN A 82 1.89 -9.32 -3.45
CA GLN A 82 0.57 -9.95 -3.57
C GLN A 82 -0.55 -8.90 -3.61
N TYR A 83 -0.47 -7.88 -2.76
CA TYR A 83 -1.41 -6.75 -2.76
C TYR A 83 -1.42 -6.04 -4.12
N LYS A 84 -0.25 -5.68 -4.64
CA LYS A 84 -0.12 -5.03 -5.96
C LYS A 84 -0.62 -5.94 -7.10
N SER A 85 -0.38 -7.25 -7.00
CA SER A 85 -0.85 -8.22 -8.00
C SER A 85 -2.36 -8.38 -8.01
N ASN A 86 -3.02 -8.38 -6.84
CA ASN A 86 -4.48 -8.44 -6.75
C ASN A 86 -5.14 -7.17 -7.31
N LEU A 87 -4.50 -6.01 -7.11
CA LEU A 87 -4.96 -4.73 -7.67
C LEU A 87 -4.60 -4.52 -9.15
N ALA A 88 -3.89 -5.46 -9.78
CA ALA A 88 -3.62 -5.40 -11.22
C ALA A 88 -4.86 -5.76 -12.06
N ASP A 89 -5.83 -6.50 -11.48
CA ASP A 89 -7.10 -6.77 -12.14
C ASP A 89 -7.98 -5.51 -12.09
N GLU A 90 -8.38 -5.00 -13.26
CA GLU A 90 -9.20 -3.79 -13.38
C GLU A 90 -10.55 -3.89 -12.67
N THR A 91 -11.16 -5.09 -12.64
CA THR A 91 -12.45 -5.31 -11.99
C THR A 91 -12.35 -5.19 -10.49
N VAL A 92 -11.30 -5.79 -9.92
CA VAL A 92 -10.97 -5.74 -8.50
C VAL A 92 -10.53 -4.33 -8.11
N ALA A 93 -9.67 -3.68 -8.90
CA ALA A 93 -9.22 -2.32 -8.66
C ALA A 93 -10.38 -1.33 -8.63
N LYS A 94 -11.37 -1.50 -9.51
CA LYS A 94 -12.57 -0.66 -9.54
C LYS A 94 -13.49 -0.90 -8.35
N ALA A 95 -13.64 -2.15 -7.91
CA ALA A 95 -14.45 -2.50 -6.74
C ALA A 95 -13.78 -2.09 -5.42
N PHE A 96 -12.44 -2.19 -5.36
CA PHE A 96 -11.63 -1.76 -4.22
C PHE A 96 -11.60 -0.23 -4.09
N GLY A 97 -11.45 0.48 -5.21
CA GLY A 97 -11.34 1.94 -5.22
C GLY A 97 -10.06 2.42 -4.53
N ASP A 98 -10.22 3.05 -3.37
CA ASP A 98 -9.12 3.59 -2.57
C ASP A 98 -8.99 2.87 -1.23
N LEU A 99 -7.76 2.75 -0.74
CA LEU A 99 -7.47 2.09 0.55
C LEU A 99 -8.28 2.68 1.71
N ASP A 100 -8.42 4.01 1.78
CA ASP A 100 -9.18 4.67 2.85
C ASP A 100 -10.69 4.43 2.73
N THR A 101 -11.21 4.29 1.51
CA THR A 101 -12.63 3.97 1.26
C THR A 101 -12.92 2.53 1.65
N PHE A 102 -12.08 1.58 1.20
CA PHE A 102 -12.21 0.16 1.52
C PHE A 102 -12.15 -0.08 3.03
N LYS A 103 -11.21 0.57 3.74
CA LYS A 103 -11.13 0.47 5.20
C LYS A 103 -12.39 0.97 5.91
N ARG A 104 -13.02 2.04 5.41
CA ARG A 104 -14.25 2.57 6.00
C ARG A 104 -15.46 1.67 5.72
N GLU A 105 -15.52 1.07 4.55
CA GLU A 105 -16.60 0.15 4.15
C GLU A 105 -16.58 -1.14 4.99
N TRP A 106 -15.39 -1.66 5.27
CA TRP A 106 -15.21 -2.91 6.03
C TRP A 106 -14.82 -2.71 7.50
N ASP A 107 -14.92 -1.48 8.02
CA ASP A 107 -14.60 -1.10 9.40
C ASP A 107 -13.21 -1.59 9.88
N MET A 108 -12.18 -1.35 9.06
CA MET A 108 -10.83 -1.85 9.27
C MET A 108 -9.95 -0.86 10.04
N GLU A 109 -9.60 -1.21 11.27
CA GLU A 109 -8.63 -0.48 12.10
C GLU A 109 -7.20 -1.03 11.94
N CYS A 110 -6.59 -0.79 10.77
CA CYS A 110 -5.22 -1.24 10.48
C CYS A 110 -4.26 -0.06 10.22
N PRO A 111 -3.91 0.76 11.23
CA PRO A 111 -3.09 1.95 11.03
C PRO A 111 -1.67 1.64 10.52
N ARG A 112 -1.03 0.55 10.99
CA ARG A 112 0.36 0.22 10.64
C ARG A 112 0.46 -0.29 9.21
N ALA A 113 -0.48 -1.17 8.83
CA ALA A 113 -0.59 -1.63 7.46
C ALA A 113 -0.86 -0.47 6.49
N THR A 114 -1.63 0.54 6.90
CA THR A 114 -1.95 1.70 6.05
C THR A 114 -0.69 2.49 5.71
N GLU A 115 0.14 2.79 6.71
CA GLU A 115 1.42 3.46 6.49
C GLU A 115 2.31 2.62 5.58
N ARG A 116 2.42 1.32 5.86
CA ARG A 116 3.25 0.40 5.06
C ARG A 116 2.79 0.29 3.60
N LEU A 117 1.48 0.24 3.35
CA LEU A 117 0.92 0.18 2.00
C LEU A 117 1.08 1.49 1.23
N ARG A 118 1.03 2.64 1.92
CA ARG A 118 1.29 3.95 1.32
C ARG A 118 2.76 4.10 0.91
N VAL A 119 3.69 3.68 1.77
CA VAL A 119 5.14 3.71 1.49
C VAL A 119 5.53 2.67 0.44
N GLY A 120 4.93 1.48 0.46
CA GLY A 120 5.16 0.43 -0.51
C GLY A 120 6.50 -0.31 -0.35
N LEU A 121 7.21 -0.11 0.78
CA LEU A 121 8.46 -0.76 1.14
C LEU A 121 8.44 -1.20 2.63
N PRO A 122 9.11 -2.29 3.04
CA PRO A 122 9.24 -2.70 4.44
C PRO A 122 9.91 -1.66 5.36
N ALA A 123 9.62 -1.69 6.66
CA ALA A 123 10.13 -0.72 7.66
C ALA A 123 11.65 -0.65 7.67
N THR A 124 12.28 -1.81 7.50
CA THR A 124 13.73 -2.01 7.53
C THR A 124 14.44 -1.33 6.36
N VAL A 125 13.73 -1.11 5.24
CA VAL A 125 14.25 -0.38 4.08
C VAL A 125 14.03 1.13 4.25
N GLU A 126 13.01 1.54 5.00
CA GLU A 126 12.72 2.94 5.29
C GLU A 126 13.65 3.48 6.41
N HIS A 127 13.80 2.70 7.47
CA HIS A 127 14.63 2.96 8.64
C HIS A 127 15.45 1.70 8.95
N PRO A 128 16.69 1.58 8.41
CA PRO A 128 17.57 0.48 8.77
C PRO A 128 17.76 0.47 10.30
N SER A 129 17.49 -0.68 10.92
CA SER A 129 17.77 -0.85 12.35
C SER A 129 19.29 -0.75 12.54
N HIS A 130 19.73 0.04 13.51
CA HIS A 130 21.13 0.20 13.93
C HIS A 130 21.81 -1.15 14.25
N LYS A 131 22.25 -1.87 13.23
CA LYS A 131 23.27 -2.89 13.36
C LYS A 131 24.42 -2.40 12.51
N PRO A 132 25.53 -1.93 13.12
CA PRO A 132 26.68 -1.50 12.36
C PRO A 132 27.15 -2.72 11.57
N ALA A 133 26.94 -2.68 10.25
CA ALA A 133 27.56 -3.63 9.37
C ALA A 133 29.06 -3.30 9.39
N THR A 134 29.80 -3.99 10.26
CA THR A 134 31.26 -4.04 10.21
C THR A 134 31.65 -4.75 8.91
N GLN A 135 31.68 -4.03 7.78
CA GLN A 135 32.26 -4.50 6.53
C GLN A 135 33.31 -3.49 6.07
N GLY A 136 34.50 -4.02 5.80
CA GLY A 136 35.73 -3.25 5.63
C GLY A 136 35.73 -2.31 4.42
N SER A 137 36.68 -1.36 4.47
CA SER A 137 36.80 -0.17 3.61
C SER A 137 36.84 -0.37 2.08
N ASP A 138 36.84 -1.62 1.59
CA ASP A 138 36.89 -1.96 0.16
C ASP A 138 35.50 -2.31 -0.40
N ALA A 139 34.62 -2.88 0.45
CA ALA A 139 33.21 -3.09 0.11
C ALA A 139 32.48 -1.74 0.01
N ASP A 140 32.89 -0.77 0.82
CA ASP A 140 32.29 0.54 0.88
C ASP A 140 32.48 1.32 -0.42
N ALA A 141 33.70 1.30 -1.00
CA ALA A 141 33.96 1.94 -2.29
C ALA A 141 33.10 1.36 -3.43
N THR A 142 32.90 0.04 -3.46
CA THR A 142 32.07 -0.63 -4.46
C THR A 142 30.59 -0.28 -4.28
N LEU A 143 30.11 -0.22 -3.03
CA LEU A 143 28.74 0.17 -2.70
C LEU A 143 28.48 1.66 -2.99
N VAL A 144 29.46 2.53 -2.73
CA VAL A 144 29.43 3.96 -3.07
C VAL A 144 29.33 4.15 -4.58
N VAL A 145 30.09 3.39 -5.37
CA VAL A 145 30.02 3.43 -6.85
C VAL A 145 28.63 2.98 -7.31
N ALA A 146 28.12 1.86 -6.80
CA ALA A 146 26.78 1.37 -7.14
C ALA A 146 25.67 2.39 -6.80
N ALA A 147 25.73 3.02 -5.62
CA ALA A 147 24.79 4.08 -5.25
C ALA A 147 24.90 5.29 -6.19
N THR A 148 26.13 5.69 -6.54
CA THR A 148 26.41 6.80 -7.47
C THR A 148 25.87 6.50 -8.87
N GLU A 149 26.05 5.27 -9.36
CA GLU A 149 25.51 4.81 -10.63
C GLU A 149 23.99 4.89 -10.65
N ASN A 150 23.31 4.39 -9.60
CA ASN A 150 21.85 4.45 -9.50
C ASN A 150 21.33 5.90 -9.52
N PHE A 151 22.00 6.83 -8.83
CA PHE A 151 21.66 8.26 -8.90
C PHE A 151 21.82 8.83 -10.31
N ILE A 152 22.91 8.50 -11.00
CA ILE A 152 23.15 8.96 -12.38
C ILE A 152 22.07 8.39 -13.31
N THR A 153 21.76 7.10 -13.20
CA THR A 153 20.72 6.45 -14.00
C THR A 153 19.35 7.11 -13.80
N LEU A 154 18.97 7.44 -12.56
CA LEU A 154 17.71 8.16 -12.30
C LEU A 154 17.72 9.57 -12.90
N LEU A 155 18.80 10.34 -12.68
CA LEU A 155 18.90 11.71 -13.20
C LEU A 155 18.88 11.74 -14.74
N ASP A 156 19.53 10.77 -15.38
CA ASP A 156 19.51 10.62 -16.83
C ASP A 156 18.13 10.20 -17.33
N ALA A 157 17.45 9.26 -16.67
CA ALA A 157 16.09 8.88 -17.01
C ALA A 157 15.12 10.08 -16.97
N ILE A 158 15.23 10.93 -15.94
CA ILE A 158 14.43 12.16 -15.82
C ILE A 158 14.77 13.14 -16.95
N LYS A 159 16.05 13.35 -17.27
CA LYS A 159 16.50 14.24 -18.37
C LYS A 159 16.07 13.76 -19.76
N ILE A 160 16.03 12.45 -19.97
CA ILE A 160 15.55 11.82 -21.21
C ILE A 160 14.02 11.93 -21.33
N GLY A 161 13.32 12.21 -20.22
CA GLY A 161 11.87 12.34 -20.17
C GLY A 161 11.13 11.04 -19.84
N LEU A 162 11.85 10.01 -19.37
CA LEU A 162 11.30 8.74 -18.88
C LEU A 162 10.76 8.94 -17.45
N VAL A 163 9.69 9.73 -17.33
CA VAL A 163 9.09 10.15 -16.05
C VAL A 163 7.80 9.39 -15.72
N GLU A 164 7.70 8.16 -16.24
CA GLU A 164 6.61 7.23 -15.96
C GLU A 164 6.86 6.50 -14.64
N LYS A 165 5.81 6.26 -13.84
CA LYS A 165 5.92 5.58 -12.54
C LYS A 165 6.65 4.24 -12.64
N ASP A 166 6.33 3.40 -13.63
CA ASP A 166 6.94 2.07 -13.77
C ASP A 166 8.47 2.13 -14.01
N THR A 167 8.97 3.25 -14.54
CA THR A 167 10.41 3.48 -14.72
C THR A 167 11.03 4.13 -13.49
N LEU A 168 10.38 5.13 -12.90
CA LEU A 168 10.94 5.88 -11.77
C LEU A 168 10.89 5.12 -10.45
N HIS A 169 9.83 4.34 -10.22
CA HIS A 169 9.63 3.65 -8.95
C HIS A 169 10.73 2.60 -8.68
N PRO A 170 11.09 1.68 -9.61
CA PRO A 170 12.21 0.77 -9.38
C PRO A 170 13.53 1.49 -9.11
N LEU A 171 13.83 2.55 -9.88
CA LEU A 171 15.07 3.33 -9.72
C LEU A 171 15.18 4.00 -8.34
N LEU A 172 14.08 4.58 -7.83
CA LEU A 172 14.07 5.16 -6.49
C LEU A 172 14.21 4.11 -5.38
N VAL A 173 13.62 2.92 -5.57
CA VAL A 173 13.81 1.79 -4.64
C VAL A 173 15.26 1.34 -4.62
N ASP A 174 15.91 1.24 -5.77
CA ASP A 174 17.31 0.83 -5.85
C ASP A 174 18.25 1.87 -5.23
N ILE A 175 17.95 3.16 -5.40
CA ILE A 175 18.71 4.24 -4.74
C ILE A 175 18.57 4.14 -3.23
N ILE A 176 17.36 4.03 -2.67
CA ILE A 176 17.20 3.99 -1.21
C ILE A 176 17.90 2.77 -0.61
N GLN A 177 17.85 1.61 -1.28
CA GLN A 177 18.55 0.41 -0.85
C GLN A 177 20.08 0.55 -0.94
N ALA A 178 20.60 1.16 -2.01
CA ALA A 178 22.03 1.37 -2.17
C ALA A 178 22.56 2.38 -1.14
N VAL A 179 21.83 3.47 -0.92
CA VAL A 179 22.16 4.50 0.07
C VAL A 179 22.18 3.93 1.49
N ASN A 180 21.17 3.15 1.87
CA ASN A 180 21.12 2.51 3.19
C ASN A 180 22.25 1.50 3.42
N LYS A 181 22.87 0.95 2.36
CA LYS A 181 24.02 0.04 2.48
C LYS A 181 25.35 0.77 2.65
N VAL A 182 25.43 2.02 2.17
CA VAL A 182 26.65 2.83 2.18
C VAL A 182 26.74 3.70 3.42
N THR A 183 25.61 4.19 3.94
CA THR A 183 25.63 5.06 5.11
C THR A 183 24.49 4.75 6.06
N ASP A 184 24.84 4.54 7.33
CA ASP A 184 23.90 4.47 8.45
C ASP A 184 23.47 5.87 8.94
N THR A 185 24.00 6.94 8.33
CA THR A 185 23.70 8.32 8.74
C THR A 185 22.48 8.83 7.98
N ASP A 186 21.41 9.18 8.69
CA ASP A 186 20.33 9.97 8.12
C ASP A 186 20.89 11.33 7.66
N PHE A 187 20.86 11.57 6.35
CA PHE A 187 21.13 12.87 5.77
C PHE A 187 19.80 13.54 5.40
N ASP A 188 19.76 14.88 5.48
CA ASP A 188 18.55 15.71 5.38
C ASP A 188 17.65 15.40 4.17
N ASN A 189 18.19 14.81 3.11
CA ASN A 189 17.49 14.58 1.84
C ASN A 189 17.01 13.14 1.63
N LYS A 190 17.26 12.20 2.56
CA LYS A 190 16.71 10.83 2.48
C LYS A 190 15.18 10.82 2.57
N GLY A 191 14.61 11.68 3.41
CA GLY A 191 13.16 11.83 3.56
C GLY A 191 12.47 12.25 2.25
N LYS A 192 13.16 13.00 1.39
CA LYS A 192 12.64 13.39 0.06
C LYS A 192 12.51 12.20 -0.89
N ILE A 193 13.46 11.27 -0.89
CA ILE A 193 13.38 10.04 -1.70
C ILE A 193 12.16 9.21 -1.29
N VAL A 194 11.92 9.07 0.02
CA VAL A 194 10.74 8.36 0.56
C VAL A 194 9.45 9.10 0.21
N GLN A 195 9.42 10.42 0.31
CA GLN A 195 8.27 11.23 -0.09
C GLN A 195 7.91 11.01 -1.57
N TRP A 196 8.90 11.01 -2.46
CA TRP A 196 8.67 10.74 -3.88
C TRP A 196 8.24 9.29 -4.15
N LEU A 197 8.74 8.31 -3.40
CA LEU A 197 8.24 6.94 -3.44
C LEU A 197 6.75 6.86 -3.06
N ILE A 198 6.32 7.56 -2.01
CA ILE A 198 4.91 7.63 -1.62
C ILE A 198 4.08 8.27 -2.73
N THR A 199 4.52 9.40 -3.28
CA THR A 199 3.85 10.09 -4.39
C THR A 199 3.71 9.18 -5.60
N LEU A 200 4.78 8.52 -6.02
CA LEU A 200 4.76 7.57 -7.15
C LEU A 200 3.89 6.34 -6.83
N ASN A 201 3.89 5.84 -5.60
CA ASN A 201 3.06 4.70 -5.25
C ASN A 201 1.56 5.03 -5.36
N ALA A 202 1.16 6.28 -5.08
CA ALA A 202 -0.21 6.76 -5.24
C ALA A 202 -0.67 6.96 -6.71
N MET A 203 0.26 7.09 -7.66
CA MET A 203 -0.05 7.22 -9.09
C MET A 203 -0.37 5.87 -9.75
N ARG A 204 -0.99 5.85 -10.94
CA ARG A 204 -1.16 4.59 -11.71
C ARG A 204 0.18 4.15 -12.35
N ALA A 205 0.36 2.85 -12.55
CA ALA A 205 1.58 2.23 -13.12
C ALA A 205 2.11 2.96 -14.37
N ALA A 206 1.22 3.19 -15.35
CA ALA A 206 1.53 3.88 -16.60
C ALA A 206 1.38 5.42 -16.54
N GLU A 207 1.18 6.01 -15.37
CA GLU A 207 0.98 7.44 -15.24
C GLU A 207 2.32 8.19 -15.30
N ARG A 208 2.35 9.23 -16.13
CA ARG A 208 3.51 10.11 -16.31
C ARG A 208 3.43 11.26 -15.32
N LEU A 209 4.55 11.56 -14.64
CA LEU A 209 4.65 12.77 -13.81
C LEU A 209 4.43 14.02 -14.66
N PRO A 210 3.64 15.00 -14.19
CA PRO A 210 3.54 16.28 -14.86
C PRO A 210 4.89 16.99 -14.87
N ASP A 211 5.17 17.77 -15.92
CA ASP A 211 6.50 18.34 -16.16
C ASP A 211 7.00 19.23 -14.99
N ASP A 212 6.08 19.86 -14.26
CA ASP A 212 6.41 20.65 -13.06
C ASP A 212 6.91 19.76 -11.90
N GLN A 213 6.23 18.63 -11.64
CA GLN A 213 6.67 17.67 -10.62
C GLN A 213 7.93 16.92 -11.05
N ALA A 214 8.12 16.66 -12.35
CA ALA A 214 9.34 16.05 -12.86
C ALA A 214 10.57 16.95 -12.62
N ARG A 215 10.42 18.28 -12.75
CA ARG A 215 11.46 19.25 -12.40
C ARG A 215 11.72 19.30 -10.89
N GLU A 216 10.67 19.23 -10.09
CA GLU A 216 10.80 19.19 -8.62
C GLU A 216 11.51 17.91 -8.16
N LEU A 217 11.13 16.75 -8.72
CA LEU A 217 11.80 15.47 -8.51
C LEU A 217 13.27 15.56 -8.90
N GLN A 218 13.59 16.10 -10.09
CA GLN A 218 14.99 16.26 -10.52
C GLN A 218 15.79 17.08 -9.51
N PHE A 219 15.25 18.21 -9.06
CA PHE A 219 15.91 19.09 -8.10
C PHE A 219 16.12 18.42 -6.75
N ASP A 220 15.09 17.76 -6.20
CA ASP A 220 15.19 17.02 -4.94
C ASP A 220 16.21 15.86 -5.04
N MET A 221 16.28 15.17 -6.20
CA MET A 221 17.25 14.10 -6.42
C MET A 221 18.69 14.61 -6.59
N GLU A 222 18.89 15.75 -7.25
CA GLU A 222 20.19 16.42 -7.31
C GLU A 222 20.65 16.84 -5.91
N GLN A 223 19.75 17.40 -5.09
CA GLN A 223 20.06 17.71 -3.69
C GLN A 223 20.38 16.47 -2.86
N ALA A 224 19.63 15.37 -3.04
CA ALA A 224 19.90 14.12 -2.36
C ALA A 224 21.27 13.55 -2.74
N TYR A 225 21.64 13.60 -4.02
CA TYR A 225 22.94 13.19 -4.51
C TYR A 225 24.09 14.05 -3.96
N HIS A 226 23.90 15.37 -3.92
CA HIS A 226 24.88 16.28 -3.30
C HIS A 226 25.03 16.04 -1.80
N GLY A 227 23.92 15.80 -1.10
CA GLY A 227 23.90 15.43 0.32
C GLY A 227 24.67 14.14 0.57
N PHE A 228 24.37 13.09 -0.20
CA PHE A 228 25.06 11.81 -0.14
C PHE A 228 26.57 11.95 -0.37
N LYS A 229 26.99 12.68 -1.43
CA LYS A 229 28.40 12.98 -1.68
C LYS A 229 29.07 13.77 -0.56
N ALA A 230 28.33 14.65 0.12
CA ALA A 230 28.87 15.43 1.24
C ALA A 230 29.09 14.55 2.47
N THR A 231 28.19 13.59 2.74
CA THR A 231 28.36 12.60 3.81
C THR A 231 29.61 11.77 3.58
N LEU A 232 29.84 11.30 2.36
CA LEU A 232 31.03 10.51 1.98
C LEU A 232 32.36 11.29 2.05
N LYS A 233 32.33 12.62 2.00
CA LYS A 233 33.54 13.45 2.15
C LYS A 233 33.90 13.73 3.60
N ARG A 234 33.00 13.43 4.53
CA ARG A 234 33.09 13.82 5.93
C ARG A 234 33.54 12.67 6.84
N GLU A 235 33.59 11.46 6.30
CA GLU A 235 34.36 10.32 6.82
C GLU A 235 35.79 10.34 6.25
#